data_AF-A0A8S4SBY0-F1
#
_entry.id   AF-A0A8S4SBY0-F1
#
_cell.length_a   1.000
_cell.length_b   1.000
_cell.length_c   1.000
_cell.angle_alpha   90.00
_cell.angle_beta   90.00
_cell.angle_gamma   90.00
#
_symmetry.space_group_name_H-M   'P 1'
#
loop_
_entity.id
_entity.type
_entity.pdbx_description
1 polymer ?
#
loop_
_entity_poly.entity_id
_entity_poly.type
_entity_poly.pdbx_seq_one_letter_code
_entity_poly.pdbx_strand_id
1 'polypeptide(L)'
;MFRRSELFNNRSGVHLPLVEFMHRGYCELKITRDHMQTAINAFAIFLYGTLDDVERLPADYVLRSARTISMMKIAREKLAVTWDVVKAGRQTRDISHLTLEMYRPLFKYINGREIARLNLSDDRILTYIGTHADLDRHQVGVVASRYIEINKNWAKPRYLNIMNNLLCGVPMTFMRRLPINTYLQLSHQALGKSFSWNARDVSRLGLLLTEVEGTDLSAINPEALKGITAQVF
;
A
#
# COMPACT_ATOMS: atom_id res chain seq x y z
N MET A 1 -44.37 -13.54 -13.69
CA MET A 1 -43.93 -14.69 -14.50
C MET A 1 -42.84 -15.41 -13.71
N PHE A 2 -43.14 -16.58 -13.13
CA PHE A 2 -42.23 -17.30 -12.23
C PHE A 2 -41.04 -17.87 -13.01
N ARG A 3 -39.80 -17.41 -12.70
CA ARG A 3 -38.57 -18.02 -13.22
C ARG A 3 -38.21 -19.21 -12.33
N ARG A 4 -38.23 -20.42 -12.90
CA ARG A 4 -37.69 -21.63 -12.28
C ARG A 4 -36.17 -21.51 -12.21
N SER A 5 -35.60 -21.68 -11.01
CA SER A 5 -34.17 -21.92 -10.81
C SER A 5 -33.77 -23.20 -11.53
N GLU A 6 -32.74 -23.16 -12.39
CA GLU A 6 -32.18 -24.36 -12.99
C GLU A 6 -31.58 -25.26 -11.89
N LEU A 7 -32.04 -26.52 -11.82
CA LEU A 7 -31.59 -27.51 -10.85
C LEU A 7 -30.48 -28.35 -11.50
N PHE A 8 -29.33 -28.50 -10.84
CA PHE A 8 -28.31 -29.48 -11.21
C PHE A 8 -28.33 -30.61 -10.17
N ASN A 9 -28.59 -31.85 -10.61
CA ASN A 9 -28.76 -33.04 -9.73
C ASN A 9 -29.83 -32.87 -8.63
N ASN A 10 -31.04 -32.39 -8.95
CA ASN A 10 -32.14 -32.19 -7.99
C ASN A 10 -31.80 -31.28 -6.79
N ARG A 11 -30.72 -30.51 -6.86
CA ARG A 11 -30.38 -29.43 -5.92
C ARG A 11 -30.48 -28.11 -6.69
N SER A 12 -31.02 -27.06 -6.05
CA SER A 12 -31.07 -25.71 -6.64
C SER A 12 -29.69 -25.40 -7.18
N GLY A 13 -29.60 -25.09 -8.48
CA GLY A 13 -28.33 -24.80 -9.13
C GLY A 13 -27.51 -23.88 -8.26
N VAL A 14 -26.25 -24.27 -8.09
CA VAL A 14 -25.26 -23.64 -7.20
C VAL A 14 -25.05 -22.15 -7.55
N HIS A 15 -25.56 -21.70 -8.68
CA HIS A 15 -25.52 -20.32 -9.14
C HIS A 15 -26.89 -19.66 -8.96
N LEU A 16 -27.01 -18.81 -7.94
CA LEU A 16 -28.08 -17.82 -7.90
C LEU A 16 -27.93 -16.94 -9.16
N PRO A 17 -28.99 -16.68 -9.94
CA PRO A 17 -28.91 -15.80 -11.09
C PRO A 17 -28.36 -14.42 -10.68
N LEU A 18 -27.57 -13.78 -11.54
CA LEU A 18 -27.00 -12.43 -11.31
C LEU A 18 -28.03 -11.41 -10.80
N VAL A 19 -29.30 -11.62 -11.14
CA VAL A 19 -30.44 -10.79 -10.75
C VAL A 19 -30.74 -10.84 -9.25
N GLU A 20 -30.42 -11.93 -8.54
CA GLU A 20 -30.64 -12.04 -7.10
C GLU A 20 -29.60 -11.28 -6.27
N PHE A 21 -28.45 -10.93 -6.87
CA PHE A 21 -27.53 -9.93 -6.30
C PHE A 21 -27.98 -8.48 -6.55
N MET A 22 -29.07 -8.25 -7.29
CA MET A 22 -29.53 -6.88 -7.62
C MET A 22 -30.32 -6.20 -6.50
N HIS A 23 -30.59 -6.87 -5.37
CA HIS A 23 -31.19 -6.21 -4.21
C HIS A 23 -30.11 -5.42 -3.46
N ARG A 24 -29.93 -4.15 -3.88
CA ARG A 24 -28.98 -3.19 -3.30
C ARG A 24 -29.12 -3.12 -1.78
N GLY A 25 -28.01 -3.26 -1.04
CA GLY A 25 -27.93 -2.99 0.40
C GLY A 25 -28.39 -4.12 1.31
N TYR A 26 -28.59 -5.35 0.80
CA TYR A 26 -29.08 -6.51 1.57
C TYR A 26 -28.19 -7.75 1.47
N CYS A 27 -27.02 -7.67 0.81
CA CYS A 27 -26.19 -8.84 0.57
C CYS A 27 -25.21 -9.08 1.73
N GLU A 28 -25.52 -10.04 2.60
CA GLU A 28 -24.54 -10.63 3.51
C GLU A 28 -23.83 -11.80 2.84
N LEU A 29 -22.50 -11.85 2.95
CA LEU A 29 -21.75 -13.01 2.46
C LEU A 29 -21.99 -14.21 3.39
N LYS A 30 -22.83 -15.14 2.94
CA LYS A 30 -23.01 -16.43 3.62
C LYS A 30 -21.79 -17.31 3.36
N ILE A 31 -20.99 -17.58 4.39
CA ILE A 31 -19.88 -18.53 4.33
C ILE A 31 -20.47 -19.93 4.24
N THR A 32 -20.38 -20.55 3.06
CA THR A 32 -20.85 -21.92 2.82
C THR A 32 -19.71 -22.92 2.99
N ARG A 33 -20.05 -24.21 3.20
CA ARG A 33 -19.05 -25.30 3.15
C ARG A 33 -18.40 -25.43 1.77
N ASP A 34 -19.09 -24.95 0.74
CA ASP A 34 -18.53 -24.76 -0.59
C ASP A 34 -17.76 -23.43 -0.65
N HIS A 35 -16.43 -23.52 -0.63
CA HIS A 35 -15.55 -22.35 -0.71
C HIS A 35 -15.59 -21.67 -2.08
N MET A 36 -15.87 -22.41 -3.16
CA MET A 36 -16.00 -21.84 -4.50
C MET A 36 -17.25 -20.97 -4.57
N GLN A 37 -18.36 -21.46 -4.03
CA GLN A 37 -19.60 -20.67 -3.99
C GLN A 37 -19.46 -19.43 -3.12
N THR A 38 -18.76 -19.54 -1.99
CA THR A 38 -18.46 -18.38 -1.14
C THR A 38 -17.64 -17.34 -1.91
N ALA A 39 -16.63 -17.76 -2.68
CA ALA A 39 -15.82 -16.84 -3.48
C ALA A 39 -16.64 -16.16 -4.59
N ILE A 40 -17.49 -16.91 -5.30
CA ILE A 40 -18.38 -16.37 -6.34
C ILE A 40 -19.33 -15.32 -5.74
N ASN A 41 -19.94 -15.62 -4.59
CA ASN A 41 -20.84 -14.69 -3.91
C ASN A 41 -20.12 -13.40 -3.52
N ALA A 42 -18.90 -13.49 -2.99
CA ALA A 42 -18.13 -12.30 -2.62
C ALA A 42 -17.73 -11.48 -3.84
N PHE A 43 -17.34 -12.11 -4.95
CA PHE A 43 -17.04 -11.40 -6.19
C PHE A 43 -18.27 -10.70 -6.76
N ALA A 44 -19.44 -11.32 -6.68
CA ALA A 44 -20.69 -10.69 -7.08
C ALA A 44 -21.00 -9.45 -6.20
N ILE A 45 -20.75 -9.52 -4.89
CA ILE A 45 -20.87 -8.35 -3.99
C ILE A 45 -19.91 -7.23 -4.43
N PHE A 46 -18.64 -7.53 -4.70
CA PHE A 46 -17.68 -6.53 -5.15
C PHE A 46 -18.05 -5.89 -6.50
N LEU A 47 -18.51 -6.69 -7.47
CA LEU A 47 -18.86 -6.19 -8.80
C LEU A 47 -20.18 -5.41 -8.79
N TYR A 48 -21.23 -5.97 -8.18
CA TYR A 48 -22.60 -5.49 -8.35
C TYR A 48 -23.22 -4.88 -7.09
N GLY A 49 -22.68 -5.18 -5.90
CA GLY A 49 -23.18 -4.66 -4.63
C GLY A 49 -22.93 -3.17 -4.41
N THR A 50 -23.49 -2.63 -3.33
CA THR A 50 -23.26 -1.25 -2.85
C THR A 50 -22.02 -1.18 -1.94
N LEU A 51 -21.66 0.03 -1.47
CA LEU A 51 -20.59 0.17 -0.48
C LEU A 51 -20.96 -0.54 0.83
N ASP A 52 -22.20 -0.37 1.31
CA ASP A 52 -22.73 -1.03 2.50
C ASP A 52 -22.64 -2.56 2.41
N ASP A 53 -22.83 -3.14 1.22
CA ASP A 53 -22.69 -4.58 1.02
C ASP A 53 -21.23 -5.04 1.15
N VAL A 54 -20.26 -4.21 0.72
CA VAL A 54 -18.82 -4.46 0.92
C VAL A 54 -18.44 -4.33 2.39
N GLU A 55 -19.00 -3.35 3.11
CA GLU A 55 -18.74 -3.13 4.54
C GLU A 55 -19.14 -4.34 5.41
N ARG A 56 -20.12 -5.12 4.97
CA ARG A 56 -20.59 -6.33 5.66
C ARG A 56 -19.74 -7.57 5.39
N LEU A 57 -18.71 -7.47 4.56
CA LEU A 57 -17.82 -8.61 4.30
C LEU A 57 -16.99 -8.97 5.54
N PRO A 58 -16.68 -10.25 5.75
CA PRO A 58 -15.76 -10.65 6.82
C PRO A 58 -14.35 -10.12 6.56
N ALA A 59 -13.73 -9.51 7.59
CA ALA A 59 -12.34 -9.01 7.51
C ALA A 59 -11.34 -10.09 7.08
N ASP A 60 -11.48 -11.31 7.61
CA ASP A 60 -10.61 -12.43 7.26
C ASP A 60 -10.69 -12.81 5.78
N TYR A 61 -11.88 -12.68 5.18
CA TYR A 61 -12.06 -12.93 3.75
C TYR A 61 -11.31 -11.88 2.94
N VAL A 62 -11.49 -10.60 3.26
CA VAL A 62 -10.78 -9.49 2.61
C VAL A 62 -9.26 -9.68 2.69
N LEU A 63 -8.73 -10.01 3.86
CA LEU A 63 -7.30 -10.21 4.06
C LEU A 63 -6.74 -11.38 3.24
N ARG A 64 -7.43 -12.53 3.25
CA ARG A 64 -7.00 -13.73 2.52
C ARG A 64 -7.16 -13.59 1.00
N SER A 65 -8.09 -12.76 0.55
CA SER A 65 -8.39 -12.54 -0.87
C SER A 65 -7.86 -11.21 -1.41
N ALA A 66 -7.07 -10.45 -0.63
CA ALA A 66 -6.62 -9.10 -0.97
C ALA A 66 -5.97 -9.00 -2.35
N ARG A 67 -5.12 -9.98 -2.70
CA ARG A 67 -4.47 -10.06 -4.02
C ARG A 67 -5.51 -10.20 -5.14
N THR A 68 -6.46 -11.12 -4.99
CA THR A 68 -7.50 -11.33 -6.01
C THR A 68 -8.38 -10.10 -6.15
N ILE A 69 -8.81 -9.50 -5.04
CA ILE A 69 -9.63 -8.28 -5.02
C ILE A 69 -8.89 -7.13 -5.73
N SER A 70 -7.58 -6.96 -5.50
CA SER A 70 -6.79 -5.91 -6.15
C SER A 70 -6.65 -6.05 -7.67
N MET A 71 -6.86 -7.26 -8.21
CA MET A 71 -6.79 -7.55 -9.64
C MET A 71 -8.15 -7.37 -10.33
N MET A 72 -9.23 -7.22 -9.57
CA MET A 72 -10.57 -7.03 -10.12
C MET A 72 -10.75 -5.61 -10.67
N LYS A 73 -11.52 -5.48 -11.75
CA LYS A 73 -11.96 -4.18 -12.28
C LYS A 73 -13.14 -3.65 -11.47
N ILE A 74 -12.87 -3.12 -10.28
CA ILE A 74 -13.88 -2.55 -9.37
C ILE A 74 -13.61 -1.07 -9.06
N ALA A 75 -14.67 -0.36 -8.65
CA ALA A 75 -14.57 1.06 -8.30
C ALA A 75 -13.61 1.29 -7.13
N ARG A 76 -12.82 2.37 -7.20
CA ARG A 76 -11.81 2.73 -6.19
C ARG A 76 -12.41 2.91 -4.79
N GLU A 77 -13.64 3.41 -4.72
CA GLU A 77 -14.39 3.61 -3.47
C GLU A 77 -14.63 2.28 -2.74
N LYS A 78 -15.06 1.24 -3.48
CA LYS A 78 -15.24 -0.10 -2.92
C LYS A 78 -13.92 -0.69 -2.40
N LEU A 79 -12.84 -0.48 -3.14
CA LEU A 79 -11.49 -0.89 -2.73
C LEU A 79 -11.04 -0.15 -1.46
N ALA A 80 -11.31 1.15 -1.35
CA ALA A 80 -10.97 1.93 -0.16
C ALA A 80 -11.77 1.46 1.07
N VAL A 81 -13.06 1.17 0.93
CA VAL A 81 -13.95 0.68 2.00
C VAL A 81 -13.48 -0.65 2.60
N THR A 82 -12.77 -1.49 1.84
CA THR A 82 -12.19 -2.73 2.40
C THR A 82 -11.23 -2.48 3.56
N TRP A 83 -10.69 -1.27 3.70
CA TRP A 83 -9.91 -0.87 4.86
C TRP A 83 -10.74 -0.76 6.13
N ASP A 84 -11.94 -0.20 6.04
CA ASP A 84 -12.85 -0.06 7.18
C ASP A 84 -13.36 -1.44 7.65
N VAL A 85 -13.59 -2.34 6.69
CA VAL A 85 -13.87 -3.77 6.96
C VAL A 85 -12.73 -4.41 7.74
N VAL A 86 -11.48 -4.24 7.30
CA VAL A 86 -10.31 -4.83 7.97
C VAL A 86 -10.06 -4.23 9.35
N LYS A 87 -10.32 -2.93 9.53
CA LYS A 87 -10.28 -2.31 10.86
C LYS A 87 -11.31 -2.91 11.80
N ALA A 88 -12.51 -3.25 11.30
CA ALA A 88 -13.60 -3.83 12.09
C ALA A 88 -13.88 -3.01 13.37
N GLY A 89 -13.93 -1.69 13.24
CA GLY A 89 -14.14 -0.75 14.36
C GLY A 89 -12.91 -0.49 15.25
N ARG A 90 -11.78 -1.17 15.03
CA ARG A 90 -10.52 -0.90 15.76
C ARG A 90 -9.91 0.43 15.33
N GLN A 91 -9.14 1.05 16.22
CA GLN A 91 -8.40 2.25 15.86
C GLN A 91 -7.24 1.89 14.93
N THR A 92 -6.94 2.78 13.98
CA THR A 92 -5.89 2.54 12.97
C THR A 92 -4.52 2.28 13.59
N ARG A 93 -4.21 2.90 14.73
CA ARG A 93 -2.95 2.68 15.47
C ARG A 93 -2.78 1.26 16.02
N ASP A 94 -3.88 0.54 16.24
CA ASP A 94 -3.88 -0.80 16.84
C ASP A 94 -3.72 -1.91 15.78
N ILE A 95 -3.68 -1.56 14.49
CA ILE A 95 -3.50 -2.52 13.40
C ILE A 95 -2.07 -3.04 13.39
N SER A 96 -1.93 -4.37 13.47
CA SER A 96 -0.64 -5.05 13.51
C SER A 96 0.06 -5.03 12.14
N HIS A 97 1.39 -5.10 12.16
CA HIS A 97 2.20 -5.28 10.95
C HIS A 97 1.77 -6.52 10.14
N LEU A 98 1.41 -7.63 10.80
CA LEU A 98 0.97 -8.86 10.11
C LEU A 98 -0.31 -8.62 9.31
N THR A 99 -1.25 -7.85 9.86
CA THR A 99 -2.48 -7.48 9.16
C THR A 99 -2.16 -6.62 7.93
N LEU A 100 -1.23 -5.67 8.05
CA LEU A 100 -0.79 -4.83 6.93
C LEU A 100 -0.15 -5.65 5.81
N GLU A 101 0.71 -6.62 6.13
CA GLU A 101 1.32 -7.50 5.14
C GLU A 101 0.28 -8.31 4.35
N MET A 102 -0.74 -8.85 5.02
CA MET A 102 -1.85 -9.53 4.32
C MET A 102 -2.66 -8.57 3.44
N TYR A 103 -2.81 -7.32 3.88
CA TYR A 103 -3.56 -6.28 3.18
C TYR A 103 -2.76 -5.57 2.07
N ARG A 104 -1.47 -5.90 1.89
CA ARG A 104 -0.54 -5.18 1.01
C ARG A 104 -1.06 -4.86 -0.40
N PRO A 105 -1.72 -5.78 -1.13
CA PRO A 105 -2.21 -5.47 -2.48
C PRO A 105 -3.25 -4.35 -2.54
N LEU A 106 -4.01 -4.15 -1.46
CA LEU A 106 -5.07 -3.16 -1.35
C LEU A 106 -4.63 -1.87 -0.65
N PHE A 107 -3.44 -1.86 -0.05
CA PHE A 107 -2.95 -0.78 0.80
C PHE A 107 -2.85 0.57 0.06
N LYS A 108 -2.55 0.57 -1.23
CA LYS A 108 -2.49 1.78 -2.08
C LYS A 108 -3.81 2.55 -2.18
N TYR A 109 -4.94 1.92 -1.89
CA TYR A 109 -6.25 2.56 -1.95
C TYR A 109 -6.62 3.29 -0.66
N ILE A 110 -5.85 3.13 0.42
CA ILE A 110 -6.09 3.81 1.70
C ILE A 110 -5.73 5.30 1.59
N ASN A 111 -6.50 6.19 2.21
CA ASN A 111 -6.16 7.61 2.29
C ASN A 111 -4.85 7.85 3.06
N GLY A 112 -3.98 8.75 2.59
CA GLY A 112 -2.74 9.13 3.29
C GLY A 112 -2.95 9.55 4.75
N ARG A 113 -4.07 10.21 5.07
CA ARG A 113 -4.41 10.56 6.46
C ARG A 113 -4.65 9.34 7.34
N GLU A 114 -5.26 8.30 6.81
CA GLU A 114 -5.47 7.02 7.51
C GLU A 114 -4.14 6.29 7.68
N ILE A 115 -3.30 6.25 6.65
CA ILE A 115 -1.96 5.65 6.74
C ILE A 115 -1.12 6.33 7.83
N ALA A 116 -1.17 7.66 7.94
CA ALA A 116 -0.46 8.41 8.96
C ALA A 116 -0.99 8.21 10.40
N ARG A 117 -2.17 7.60 10.57
CA ARG A 117 -2.72 7.21 11.88
C ARG A 117 -2.23 5.84 12.35
N LEU A 118 -1.53 5.08 11.52
CA LEU A 118 -0.87 3.83 11.92
C LEU A 118 0.19 4.10 13.00
N ASN A 119 0.62 3.06 13.70
CA ASN A 119 1.68 3.18 14.70
C ASN A 119 3.06 3.37 14.02
N LEU A 120 3.37 4.60 13.66
CA LEU A 120 4.65 4.98 13.02
C LEU A 120 5.87 4.88 13.96
N SER A 121 5.67 4.55 15.23
CA SER A 121 6.76 4.24 16.17
C SER A 121 7.24 2.78 16.07
N ASP A 122 6.49 1.90 15.40
CA ASP A 122 6.98 0.55 15.06
C ASP A 122 7.80 0.62 13.76
N ASP A 123 9.11 0.39 13.87
CA ASP A 123 10.05 0.36 12.75
C ASP A 123 9.58 -0.57 11.61
N ARG A 124 8.87 -1.67 11.91
CA ARG A 124 8.36 -2.62 10.92
C ARG A 124 7.23 -2.02 10.09
N ILE A 125 6.29 -1.33 10.74
CA ILE A 125 5.19 -0.63 10.05
C ILE A 125 5.76 0.48 9.17
N LEU A 126 6.72 1.25 9.68
CA LEU A 126 7.35 2.30 8.90
C LEU A 126 8.11 1.75 7.69
N THR A 127 8.86 0.66 7.86
CA THR A 127 9.56 -0.04 6.76
C THR A 127 8.56 -0.59 5.74
N TYR A 128 7.45 -1.17 6.20
CA TYR A 128 6.38 -1.67 5.32
C TYR A 128 5.83 -0.55 4.43
N ILE A 129 5.51 0.62 5.00
CA ILE A 129 5.01 1.78 4.24
C ILE A 129 6.11 2.29 3.30
N GLY A 130 7.33 2.47 3.81
CA GLY A 130 8.46 3.01 3.05
C GLY A 130 8.97 2.13 1.92
N THR A 131 8.67 0.83 1.92
CA THR A 131 9.00 -0.10 0.83
C THR A 131 7.85 -0.30 -0.16
N HIS A 132 6.67 0.26 0.11
CA HIS A 132 5.50 0.11 -0.74
C HIS A 132 5.64 0.96 -2.01
N ALA A 133 5.64 0.32 -3.19
CA ALA A 133 5.93 0.99 -4.46
C ALA A 133 4.75 1.82 -5.01
N ASP A 134 3.52 1.37 -4.75
CA ASP A 134 2.31 1.97 -5.35
C ASP A 134 1.70 3.13 -4.55
N LEU A 135 2.43 3.71 -3.59
CA LEU A 135 1.92 4.87 -2.84
C LEU A 135 2.09 6.15 -3.66
N ASP A 136 1.07 6.98 -3.66
CA ASP A 136 1.10 8.28 -4.31
C ASP A 136 1.89 9.32 -3.47
N ARG A 137 2.28 10.41 -4.13
CA ARG A 137 3.07 11.48 -3.52
C ARG A 137 2.37 12.12 -2.31
N HIS A 138 1.04 12.19 -2.32
CA HIS A 138 0.29 12.77 -1.21
C HIS A 138 0.33 11.85 0.01
N GLN A 139 0.08 10.55 -0.17
CA GLN A 139 0.19 9.53 0.87
C GLN A 139 1.58 9.54 1.50
N VAL A 140 2.62 9.52 0.68
CA VAL A 140 4.01 9.56 1.13
C VAL A 140 4.30 10.83 1.93
N GLY A 141 3.90 12.01 1.43
CA GLY A 141 4.13 13.29 2.10
C GLY A 141 3.45 13.42 3.46
N VAL A 142 2.20 12.96 3.57
CA VAL A 142 1.43 13.01 4.83
C VAL A 142 2.06 12.10 5.88
N VAL A 143 2.48 10.88 5.51
CA VAL A 143 3.13 9.94 6.43
C VAL A 143 4.51 10.45 6.86
N ALA A 144 5.32 10.94 5.92
CA ALA A 144 6.64 11.47 6.22
C ALA A 144 6.58 12.65 7.20
N SER A 145 5.66 13.59 6.95
CA SER A 145 5.44 14.74 7.83
C SER A 145 5.04 14.29 9.24
N ARG A 146 4.11 13.34 9.34
CA ARG A 146 3.67 12.81 10.64
C ARG A 146 4.78 12.08 11.39
N TYR A 147 5.62 11.33 10.70
CA TYR A 147 6.75 10.65 11.33
C TYR A 147 7.79 11.63 11.89
N ILE A 148 8.08 12.71 11.17
CA ILE A 148 9.00 13.77 11.61
C ILE A 148 8.49 14.47 12.89
N GLU A 149 7.18 14.71 12.99
CA GLU A 149 6.56 15.28 14.20
C GLU A 149 6.75 14.38 15.42
N ILE A 150 6.62 13.06 15.24
CA ILE A 150 6.71 12.08 16.32
C ILE A 150 8.16 11.82 16.70
N ASN A 151 9.05 11.63 15.72
CA ASN A 151 10.44 11.28 15.94
C ASN A 151 11.38 12.47 15.71
N LYS A 152 11.74 13.17 16.79
CA LYS A 152 12.70 14.29 16.74
C LYS A 152 14.09 13.90 16.20
N ASN A 153 14.45 12.62 16.27
CA ASN A 153 15.73 12.10 15.80
C ASN A 153 15.68 11.56 14.36
N TRP A 154 14.59 11.79 13.60
CA TRP A 154 14.40 11.27 12.24
C TRP A 154 15.58 11.55 11.29
N ALA A 155 16.32 12.64 11.53
CA ALA A 155 17.49 13.07 10.76
C ALA A 155 18.71 12.14 10.87
N LYS A 156 18.74 11.19 11.81
CA LYS A 156 19.85 10.24 11.93
C LYS A 156 19.80 9.20 10.79
N PRO A 157 20.96 8.77 10.23
CA PRO A 157 21.03 7.83 9.10
C PRO A 157 20.18 6.58 9.25
N ARG A 158 20.14 5.97 10.46
CA ARG A 158 19.31 4.80 10.76
C ARG A 158 17.83 5.03 10.41
N TYR A 159 17.25 6.16 10.81
CA TYR A 159 15.83 6.43 10.60
C TYR A 159 15.53 6.84 9.16
N LEU A 160 16.44 7.55 8.52
CA LEU A 160 16.33 7.86 7.10
C LEU A 160 16.30 6.58 6.24
N ASN A 161 17.13 5.59 6.59
CA ASN A 161 17.13 4.29 5.92
C ASN A 161 15.81 3.52 6.10
N ILE A 162 15.19 3.60 7.28
CA ILE A 162 13.88 2.98 7.55
C ILE A 162 12.77 3.68 6.76
N MET A 163 12.82 5.02 6.66
CA MET A 163 11.85 5.81 5.89
C MET A 163 11.84 5.42 4.42
N ASN A 164 13.01 5.10 3.84
CA ASN A 164 13.14 4.61 2.47
C ASN A 164 12.41 5.55 1.47
N ASN A 165 11.39 5.09 0.73
CA ASN A 165 10.64 5.93 -0.20
C ASN A 165 9.96 7.12 0.48
N LEU A 166 9.68 7.05 1.79
CA LEU A 166 9.06 8.17 2.51
C LEU A 166 9.94 9.42 2.54
N LEU A 167 11.25 9.30 2.29
CA LEU A 167 12.15 10.43 2.15
C LEU A 167 11.70 11.41 1.06
N CYS A 168 11.07 10.95 -0.01
CA CYS A 168 10.57 11.83 -1.07
C CYS A 168 9.36 12.69 -0.64
N GLY A 169 8.71 12.30 0.47
CA GLY A 169 7.62 13.05 1.09
C GLY A 169 8.10 14.13 2.04
N VAL A 170 9.39 14.18 2.38
CA VAL A 170 9.94 15.14 3.35
C VAL A 170 10.09 16.52 2.71
N PRO A 171 9.58 17.59 3.35
CA PRO A 171 9.76 18.95 2.82
C PRO A 171 11.25 19.30 2.68
N MET A 172 11.58 19.94 1.56
CA MET A 172 12.97 20.28 1.20
C MET A 172 13.66 21.19 2.25
N THR A 173 12.90 21.98 2.98
CA THR A 173 13.39 22.80 4.09
C THR A 173 14.04 21.97 5.20
N PHE A 174 13.57 20.75 5.43
CA PHE A 174 14.13 19.80 6.39
C PHE A 174 15.33 19.06 5.79
N MET A 175 15.22 18.57 4.55
CA MET A 175 16.31 17.84 3.88
C MET A 175 17.59 18.68 3.76
N ARG A 176 17.47 19.98 3.47
CA ARG A 176 18.63 20.90 3.36
C ARG A 176 19.39 21.11 4.67
N ARG A 177 18.81 20.78 5.82
CA ARG A 177 19.47 20.91 7.13
C ARG A 177 20.30 19.67 7.48
N LEU A 178 20.16 18.59 6.72
CA LEU A 178 20.93 17.36 6.95
C LEU A 178 22.38 17.57 6.48
N PRO A 179 23.37 17.16 7.28
CA PRO A 179 24.76 17.24 6.87
C PRO A 179 25.05 16.25 5.73
N ILE A 180 25.98 16.60 4.85
CA ILE A 180 26.31 15.82 3.65
C ILE A 180 26.70 14.37 4.01
N ASN A 181 27.46 14.19 5.09
CA ASN A 181 27.90 12.87 5.58
C ASN A 181 26.74 11.92 5.94
N THR A 182 25.55 12.44 6.22
CA THR A 182 24.37 11.63 6.49
C THR A 182 23.86 10.95 5.22
N TYR A 183 23.98 11.60 4.06
CA TYR A 183 23.55 11.03 2.78
C TYR A 183 24.44 9.87 2.33
N LEU A 184 25.74 9.92 2.66
CA LEU A 184 26.70 8.84 2.38
C LEU A 184 26.42 7.55 3.17
N GLN A 185 25.65 7.64 4.25
CA GLN A 185 25.28 6.50 5.10
C GLN A 185 23.92 5.90 4.74
N LEU A 186 23.29 6.38 3.65
CA LEU A 186 22.02 5.87 3.18
C LEU A 186 22.21 4.59 2.36
N SER A 187 21.31 3.63 2.56
CA SER A 187 21.31 2.37 1.83
C SER A 187 20.89 2.59 0.38
N HIS A 188 21.42 1.76 -0.53
CA HIS A 188 21.07 1.80 -1.96
C HIS A 188 19.57 1.72 -2.22
N GLN A 189 18.83 1.03 -1.35
CA GLN A 189 17.37 0.88 -1.47
C GLN A 189 16.63 2.21 -1.26
N ALA A 190 17.09 3.05 -0.33
CA ALA A 190 16.53 4.38 -0.08
C ALA A 190 16.85 5.38 -1.21
N LEU A 191 17.93 5.13 -1.96
CA LEU A 191 18.36 5.95 -3.10
C LEU A 191 17.69 5.50 -4.42
N GLY A 192 17.34 4.22 -4.57
CA GLY A 192 17.03 3.57 -5.85
C GLY A 192 15.58 3.60 -6.33
N LYS A 193 14.62 4.09 -5.54
CA LYS A 193 13.21 4.26 -5.98
C LYS A 193 12.83 5.74 -5.93
N SER A 194 13.44 6.46 -6.85
CA SER A 194 13.36 7.88 -7.10
C SER A 194 11.98 8.32 -7.62
N PHE A 195 11.00 8.41 -6.72
CA PHE A 195 10.04 9.51 -6.88
C PHE A 195 10.79 10.80 -6.50
N SER A 196 11.27 11.53 -7.52
CA SER A 196 11.80 12.90 -7.45
C SER A 196 13.06 13.17 -6.62
N TRP A 197 14.21 12.67 -7.07
CA TRP A 197 15.45 13.45 -6.89
C TRP A 197 15.45 14.49 -8.01
N ASN A 198 15.52 15.79 -7.70
CA ASN A 198 15.65 16.78 -8.77
C ASN A 198 17.05 16.68 -9.39
N ALA A 199 17.24 17.18 -10.62
CA ALA A 199 18.52 17.10 -11.32
C ALA A 199 19.70 17.65 -10.49
N ARG A 200 19.46 18.62 -9.59
CA ARG A 200 20.49 19.17 -8.70
C ARG A 200 20.85 18.22 -7.55
N ASP A 201 19.91 17.41 -7.04
CA ASP A 201 20.18 16.37 -6.04
C ASP A 201 20.92 15.18 -6.66
N VAL A 202 20.57 14.82 -7.91
CA VAL A 202 21.32 13.86 -8.72
C VAL A 202 22.72 14.40 -9.06
N SER A 203 22.87 15.69 -9.38
CA SER A 203 24.19 16.31 -9.60
C SER A 203 25.02 16.43 -8.32
N ARG A 204 24.40 16.64 -7.14
CA ARG A 204 25.11 16.65 -5.85
C ARG A 204 25.56 15.25 -5.43
N LEU A 205 24.73 14.23 -5.65
CA LEU A 205 25.18 12.84 -5.56
C LEU A 205 26.25 12.51 -6.59
N GLY A 206 26.12 12.99 -7.82
CA GLY A 206 27.09 12.80 -8.89
C GLY A 206 28.44 13.42 -8.56
N LEU A 207 28.44 14.63 -7.98
CA LEU A 207 29.65 15.30 -7.48
C LEU A 207 30.28 14.55 -6.31
N LEU A 208 29.47 14.02 -5.38
CA LEU A 208 29.96 13.15 -4.31
C LEU A 208 30.56 11.85 -4.87
N LEU A 209 29.97 11.25 -5.89
CA LEU A 209 30.52 10.06 -6.55
C LEU A 209 31.79 10.34 -7.36
N THR A 210 32.02 11.59 -7.81
CA THR A 210 33.28 12.00 -8.46
C THR A 210 34.39 12.35 -7.47
N GLU A 211 34.06 12.63 -6.21
CA GLU A 211 35.04 12.87 -5.13
C GLU A 211 35.43 11.59 -4.37
N VAL A 212 34.79 10.46 -4.67
CA VAL A 212 35.10 9.15 -4.09
C VAL A 212 36.21 8.48 -4.91
N GLU A 213 37.31 8.10 -4.26
CA GLU A 213 38.45 7.43 -4.91
C GLU A 213 38.00 6.09 -5.55
N GLY A 214 38.59 5.76 -6.70
CA GLY A 214 38.15 4.65 -7.58
C GLY A 214 38.07 3.27 -6.93
N THR A 215 38.71 3.06 -5.77
CA THR A 215 38.62 1.83 -4.99
C THR A 215 37.26 1.67 -4.29
N ASP A 216 36.66 2.75 -3.80
CA ASP A 216 35.36 2.74 -3.13
C ASP A 216 34.19 2.66 -4.13
N LEU A 217 34.40 3.14 -5.36
CA LEU A 217 33.47 2.98 -6.49
C LEU A 217 33.36 1.52 -6.95
N SER A 218 34.41 0.70 -6.79
CA SER A 218 34.39 -0.71 -7.19
C SER A 218 33.49 -1.60 -6.31
N ALA A 219 33.12 -1.11 -5.11
CA ALA A 219 32.14 -1.74 -4.23
C ALA A 219 30.69 -1.40 -4.62
N ILE A 220 30.47 -0.43 -5.52
CA ILE A 220 29.15 -0.04 -6.02
C ILE A 220 28.84 -0.88 -7.26
N ASN A 221 27.84 -1.77 -7.14
CA ASN A 221 27.41 -2.64 -8.24
C ASN A 221 26.96 -1.80 -9.47
N PRO A 222 27.54 -2.01 -10.67
CA PRO A 222 27.21 -1.26 -11.89
C PRO A 222 25.73 -1.28 -12.29
N GLU A 223 24.96 -2.28 -11.84
CA GLU A 223 23.50 -2.35 -12.02
C GLU A 223 22.76 -1.15 -11.38
N ALA A 224 23.32 -0.54 -10.32
CA ALA A 224 22.71 0.61 -9.63
C ALA A 224 22.71 1.90 -10.48
N LEU A 225 23.65 2.03 -11.41
CA LEU A 225 23.72 3.17 -12.34
C LEU A 225 22.66 3.09 -13.45
N LYS A 226 22.14 1.89 -13.76
CA LYS A 226 21.09 1.70 -14.78
C LYS A 226 19.73 2.28 -14.37
N GLY A 227 19.49 2.47 -13.06
CA GLY A 227 18.25 3.04 -12.53
C GLY A 227 18.15 4.56 -12.62
N ILE A 228 19.24 5.26 -12.92
CA ILE A 228 19.27 6.72 -13.09
C ILE A 228 19.03 7.04 -14.56
N THR A 229 17.77 7.12 -15.00
CA THR A 229 17.43 7.53 -16.36
C THR A 229 17.16 9.04 -16.42
N ALA A 230 17.70 9.69 -17.45
CA ALA A 230 17.60 11.13 -17.69
C ALA A 230 16.21 11.60 -18.17
N GLN A 231 15.16 10.78 -18.05
CA GLN A 231 13.82 11.15 -18.50
C GLN A 231 13.06 11.86 -17.39
N VAL A 232 13.41 13.13 -17.19
CA VAL A 232 12.54 14.15 -16.59
C VAL A 232 12.36 15.23 -17.65
N PHE A 233 11.28 15.11 -18.42
CA PHE A 233 10.64 16.24 -19.08
C PHE A 233 9.36 16.57 -18.30
#